data_AF-A0A1H4S3D0-F1
#
_entry.id   AF-A0A1H4S3D0-F1
#
_cell.length_a   1.000
_cell.length_b   1.000
_cell.length_c   1.000
_cell.angle_alpha   90.00
_cell.angle_beta   90.00
_cell.angle_gamma   90.00
#
_symmetry.space_group_name_H-M   'P 1'
#
loop_
_entity.id
_entity.type
_entity.pdbx_description
1 polymer ?
#
loop_
_entity_poly.entity_id
_entity_poly.type
_entity_poly.pdbx_seq_one_letter_code
_entity_poly.pdbx_strand_id
1 'polypeptide(L)'
;MARVKDLAFLSGHDSGTIVLGVTWLAPNPQNYGRGVHPDMVGLHIGVHPVDATARAATRAVLRAQILPQLREWVTRAIAADETWQLTDHEYYWHMADGRCSGAPDR
;
A
#
# COMPACT_ATOMS: atom_id res chain seq x y z
N MET A 1 -11.02 -4.85 -14.30
CA MET A 1 -9.75 -4.11 -14.55
C MET A 1 -9.32 -3.43 -13.25
N ALA A 2 -8.66 -4.16 -12.36
CA ALA A 2 -8.00 -3.57 -11.20
C ALA A 2 -6.69 -2.93 -11.67
N ARG A 3 -6.68 -1.61 -11.83
CA ARG A 3 -5.48 -0.83 -12.18
C ARG A 3 -4.97 -0.13 -10.92
N VAL A 4 -3.66 0.00 -10.79
CA VAL A 4 -3.07 0.97 -9.86
C VAL A 4 -3.63 2.34 -10.23
N LYS A 5 -4.35 2.95 -9.30
CA LYS A 5 -5.04 4.23 -9.44
C LYS A 5 -4.13 5.38 -9.08
N ASP A 6 -3.37 5.21 -8.01
CA ASP A 6 -2.51 6.25 -7.49
C ASP A 6 -1.19 5.70 -6.94
N LEU A 7 -0.14 6.49 -7.13
CA LEU A 7 1.16 6.33 -6.48
C LEU A 7 1.53 7.69 -5.90
N ALA A 8 1.49 7.80 -4.58
CA ALA A 8 1.79 9.04 -3.89
C ALA A 8 3.11 8.94 -3.11
N PHE A 9 3.93 9.98 -3.21
CA PHE A 9 5.03 10.21 -2.27
C PHE A 9 4.49 11.10 -1.15
N LEU A 10 4.31 10.51 0.03
CA LEU A 10 3.69 11.18 1.14
C LEU A 10 4.67 12.17 1.78
N SER A 11 4.13 13.32 2.19
CA SER A 11 4.86 14.33 2.93
C SER A 11 4.25 14.41 4.33
N GLY A 12 5.07 14.19 5.36
CA GLY A 12 4.62 14.13 6.74
C GLY A 12 5.52 13.23 7.59
N HIS A 13 5.64 13.52 8.88
CA HIS A 13 6.28 12.63 9.83
C HIS A 13 5.27 11.53 10.16
N ASP A 14 5.35 10.37 9.49
CA ASP A 14 4.65 9.19 10.01
C ASP A 14 5.30 8.74 11.33
N SER A 15 4.92 7.57 11.85
CA SER A 15 5.54 6.96 13.03
C SER A 15 7.06 6.72 12.92
N GLY A 16 7.70 7.15 11.83
CA GLY A 16 9.12 7.04 11.50
C GLY A 16 9.50 5.65 10.99
N THR A 17 8.53 4.74 10.93
CA THR A 17 8.76 3.33 10.66
C THR A 17 8.04 2.85 9.42
N ILE A 18 6.99 3.52 8.94
CA ILE A 18 6.32 3.08 7.71
C ILE A 18 7.19 3.49 6.53
N VAL A 19 7.41 2.58 5.59
CA VAL A 19 8.18 2.88 4.37
C VAL A 19 7.38 2.72 3.09
N LEU A 20 6.34 1.90 3.14
CA LEU A 20 5.43 1.68 2.03
C LEU A 20 4.06 1.28 2.58
N GLY A 21 3.01 1.86 2.03
CA GLY A 21 1.62 1.44 2.22
C GLY A 21 1.02 1.02 0.89
N VAL A 22 0.12 0.05 0.93
CA VAL A 22 -0.74 -0.31 -0.20
C VAL A 22 -2.16 -0.47 0.29
N THR A 23 -3.11 0.05 -0.48
CA THR A 23 -4.54 0.01 -0.15
C THR A 23 -5.35 -0.38 -1.38
N TRP A 24 -6.31 -1.27 -1.19
CA TRP A 24 -7.45 -1.48 -2.07
C TRP A 24 -8.63 -0.69 -1.50
N LEU A 25 -9.07 0.33 -2.23
CA LEU A 25 -10.30 1.06 -1.93
C LEU A 25 -11.47 0.40 -2.66
N ALA A 26 -12.39 -0.18 -1.90
CA ALA A 26 -13.61 -0.77 -2.42
C ALA A 26 -14.63 0.30 -2.83
N PRO A 27 -15.56 -0.03 -3.73
CA PRO A 27 -16.71 0.83 -4.01
C PRO A 27 -17.53 1.06 -2.74
N ASN A 28 -17.73 2.33 -2.37
CA ASN A 28 -18.63 2.71 -1.29
C ASN A 28 -19.62 3.76 -1.82
N PRO A 29 -20.70 3.33 -2.50
CA PRO A 29 -21.69 4.25 -3.04
C PRO A 29 -22.53 4.83 -1.89
N GLN A 30 -22.37 6.12 -1.63
CA GLN A 30 -23.20 6.85 -0.66
C GLN A 30 -23.92 8.02 -1.35
N ASN A 31 -25.23 8.11 -1.13
CA ASN A 31 -26.10 9.07 -1.81
C ASN A 31 -26.03 10.51 -1.24
N TYR A 32 -25.33 10.72 -0.11
CA TYR A 32 -25.30 12.02 0.59
C TYR A 32 -23.87 12.45 1.00
N GLY A 33 -22.89 12.26 0.11
CA GLY A 33 -21.49 12.58 0.36
C GLY A 33 -20.81 11.59 1.33
N ARG A 34 -19.48 11.50 1.29
CA ARG A 34 -18.61 10.48 1.95
C ARG A 34 -18.45 9.13 1.25
N GLY A 35 -19.10 8.93 0.10
CA GLY A 35 -18.82 7.76 -0.75
C GLY A 35 -17.45 7.84 -1.43
N VAL A 36 -16.91 6.69 -1.84
CA VAL A 36 -15.70 6.62 -2.67
C VAL A 36 -16.07 6.97 -4.11
N HIS A 37 -15.42 7.99 -4.67
CA HIS A 37 -15.64 8.36 -6.08
C HIS A 37 -15.25 7.16 -6.97
N PRO A 38 -16.03 6.79 -8.01
CA PRO A 38 -15.75 5.62 -8.84
C PRO A 38 -14.33 5.56 -9.42
N ASP A 39 -13.74 6.71 -9.74
CA ASP A 39 -12.36 6.76 -10.24
C ASP A 39 -11.29 6.40 -9.21
N MET A 40 -11.61 6.55 -7.92
CA MET A 40 -10.74 6.21 -6.79
C MET A 40 -10.83 4.74 -6.39
N VAL A 41 -11.80 3.97 -6.88
CA VAL A 41 -11.90 2.53 -6.57
C VAL A 41 -10.71 1.78 -7.16
N GLY A 42 -9.98 1.03 -6.34
CA GLY A 42 -8.85 0.21 -6.77
C GLY A 42 -7.61 0.39 -5.92
N LEU A 43 -6.44 0.17 -6.54
CA LEU A 43 -5.16 0.06 -5.84
C LEU A 43 -4.46 1.42 -5.68
N HIS A 44 -4.05 1.74 -4.46
CA HIS A 44 -3.30 2.95 -4.10
C HIS A 44 -2.01 2.55 -3.40
N ILE A 45 -0.91 3.21 -3.73
CA ILE A 45 0.40 2.95 -3.14
C ILE A 45 0.95 4.24 -2.55
N GLY A 46 1.27 4.24 -1.27
CA GLY A 46 1.88 5.36 -0.56
C GLY A 46 3.35 5.07 -0.25
N VAL A 47 4.27 5.92 -0.71
CA VAL A 47 5.69 5.87 -0.35
C VAL A 47 5.95 6.89 0.74
N HIS A 48 6.44 6.41 1.88
CA HIS A 48 6.67 7.23 3.07
C HIS A 48 8.10 7.81 3.11
N PRO A 49 8.30 8.98 3.72
CA PRO A 49 9.62 9.59 3.81
C PRO A 49 10.53 8.78 4.75
N VAL A 50 11.78 8.61 4.33
CA VAL A 50 12.81 7.88 5.09
C VAL A 50 13.93 8.84 5.48
N ASP A 51 14.37 8.74 6.73
CA ASP A 51 15.51 9.50 7.25
C ASP A 51 16.74 9.36 6.34
N ALA A 52 17.44 10.48 6.10
CA ALA A 52 18.54 10.53 5.16
C ALA A 52 19.64 9.50 5.46
N THR A 53 19.90 9.23 6.75
CA THR A 53 20.93 8.28 7.20
C THR A 53 20.52 6.82 6.95
N ALA A 54 19.22 6.53 6.92
CA ALA A 54 18.69 5.18 6.72
C ALA A 54 18.41 4.84 5.23
N ARG A 55 18.36 5.83 4.32
CA ARG A 55 17.94 5.64 2.91
C ARG A 55 18.64 4.52 2.17
N ALA A 56 19.96 4.39 2.32
CA ALA A 56 20.72 3.35 1.62
C ALA A 56 20.32 1.94 2.07
N ALA A 57 20.22 1.73 3.38
CA ALA A 57 19.79 0.46 3.97
C ALA A 57 18.33 0.15 3.61
N THR A 58 17.43 1.12 3.77
CA THR A 58 16.02 0.97 3.42
C THR A 58 15.83 0.66 1.94
N ARG A 59 16.59 1.29 1.04
CA ARG A 59 16.52 1.00 -0.40
C ARG A 59 16.92 -0.44 -0.73
N ALA A 60 17.92 -0.99 -0.05
CA ALA A 60 18.33 -2.37 -0.22
C ALA A 60 17.20 -3.33 0.19
N VAL A 61 16.58 -3.09 1.35
CA VAL A 61 15.45 -3.89 1.85
C VAL A 61 14.22 -3.75 0.96
N LEU A 62 13.90 -2.52 0.52
CA LEU A 62 12.79 -2.24 -0.39
C LEU A 62 12.89 -3.09 -1.66
N ARG A 63 14.08 -3.11 -2.28
CA ARG A 63 14.32 -3.86 -3.53
C ARG A 63 14.30 -5.36 -3.32
N ALA A 64 14.93 -5.84 -2.26
CA ALA A 64 15.13 -7.28 -2.05
C ALA A 64 13.88 -7.97 -1.48
N GLN A 65 13.04 -7.27 -0.72
CA GLN A 65 11.97 -7.89 0.07
C GLN A 65 10.60 -7.26 -0.22
N ILE A 66 10.49 -5.93 -0.05
CA ILE A 66 9.19 -5.25 -0.06
C ILE A 66 8.57 -5.23 -1.45
N LEU A 67 9.33 -4.87 -2.49
CA LEU A 67 8.81 -4.80 -3.86
C LEU A 67 8.33 -6.16 -4.41
N PRO A 68 9.03 -7.28 -4.18
CA PRO A 68 8.49 -8.61 -4.45
C PRO A 68 7.16 -8.90 -3.75
N GLN A 69 7.06 -8.61 -2.44
CA GLN A 69 5.83 -8.82 -1.67
C GLN A 69 4.69 -7.92 -2.15
N LEU A 70 4.97 -6.67 -2.46
CA LEU A 70 4.01 -5.74 -3.06
C LEU A 70 3.48 -6.29 -4.38
N ARG A 71 4.37 -6.80 -5.24
CA ARG A 71 3.97 -7.43 -6.51
C ARG A 71 3.04 -8.60 -6.27
N GLU A 72 3.34 -9.48 -5.31
CA GLU A 72 2.50 -10.62 -4.97
C GLU A 72 1.12 -10.17 -4.46
N TRP A 73 1.08 -9.20 -3.55
CA TRP A 73 -0.17 -8.67 -3.03
C TRP A 73 -1.03 -8.01 -4.12
N VAL A 74 -0.43 -7.16 -4.96
CA VAL A 74 -1.11 -6.54 -6.11
C VAL A 74 -1.63 -7.60 -7.08
N THR A 75 -0.84 -8.63 -7.36
CA THR A 75 -1.25 -9.73 -8.25
C THR A 75 -2.46 -10.48 -7.68
N ARG A 76 -2.45 -10.77 -6.37
CA ARG A 76 -3.59 -11.39 -5.68
C ARG A 76 -4.82 -10.48 -5.70
N ALA A 77 -4.68 -9.21 -5.34
CA ALA A 77 -5.78 -8.25 -5.35
C ALA A 77 -6.45 -8.11 -6.74
N ILE A 78 -5.64 -8.09 -7.81
CA ILE A 78 -6.16 -8.03 -9.19
C ILE A 78 -6.92 -9.32 -9.58
N ALA A 79 -6.47 -10.47 -9.08
CA ALA A 79 -7.06 -11.77 -9.36
C ALA A 79 -8.18 -12.17 -8.37
N ALA A 80 -8.39 -11.38 -7.32
CA ALA A 80 -9.32 -11.69 -6.25
C ALA A 80 -10.77 -11.63 -6.75
N ASP A 81 -11.63 -12.41 -6.11
CA ASP A 81 -13.05 -12.43 -6.43
C ASP A 81 -13.77 -11.13 -6.01
N GLU A 82 -15.04 -11.03 -6.42
CA GLU A 82 -15.87 -9.87 -6.15
C GLU A 82 -16.07 -9.63 -4.64
N THR A 83 -16.16 -10.68 -3.82
CA THR A 83 -16.35 -10.55 -2.37
C THR A 83 -15.15 -9.85 -1.74
N TRP A 84 -13.94 -10.25 -2.14
CA TRP A 84 -12.71 -9.58 -1.71
C TRP A 84 -12.68 -8.12 -2.19
N GLN A 85 -13.04 -7.86 -3.45
CA GLN A 85 -13.01 -6.51 -4.05
C GLN A 85 -14.03 -5.53 -3.46
N LEU A 86 -15.06 -6.03 -2.77
CA LEU A 86 -16.09 -5.22 -2.11
C LEU A 86 -15.72 -4.78 -0.68
N THR A 87 -14.55 -5.16 -0.19
CA THR A 87 -14.05 -4.77 1.14
C THR A 87 -12.76 -3.97 1.00
N ASP A 88 -12.56 -2.95 1.84
CA ASP A 88 -11.28 -2.24 1.89
C ASP A 88 -10.19 -3.16 2.43
N HIS A 89 -9.02 -3.13 1.81
CA HIS A 89 -7.84 -3.84 2.29
C HIS A 89 -6.67 -2.89 2.35
N GLU A 90 -5.99 -2.82 3.48
CA GLU A 90 -4.80 -2.02 3.60
C GLU A 90 -3.66 -2.84 4.18
N TYR A 91 -2.46 -2.46 3.80
CA TYR A 91 -1.28 -3.14 4.24
C TYR A 91 -0.08 -2.22 4.24
N TYR A 92 0.69 -2.26 5.32
CA TYR A 92 1.84 -1.39 5.55
C TYR A 92 3.10 -2.22 5.80
N TRP A 93 4.19 -1.83 5.14
CA TRP A 93 5.52 -2.32 5.46
C TRP A 93 6.19 -1.34 6.40
N HIS A 94 6.65 -1.88 7.53
CA HIS A 94 7.38 -1.14 8.54
C HIS A 94 8.87 -1.48 8.48
N MET A 95 9.71 -0.52 8.77
CA MET A 95 11.15 -0.64 8.97
C MET A 95 11.49 -0.32 10.41
N ALA A 96 12.10 -1.28 11.09
CA ALA A 96 12.68 -1.12 12.42
C ALA A 96 14.04 -1.81 12.45
N ASP A 97 15.07 -1.14 12.96
CA ASP A 97 16.42 -1.69 13.12
C ASP A 97 17.01 -2.32 11.84
N GLY A 98 16.72 -1.74 10.68
CA GLY A 98 17.17 -2.24 9.37
C GLY A 98 16.45 -3.50 8.89
N ARG A 99 15.37 -3.92 9.56
CA ARG A 99 14.53 -5.05 9.15
C ARG A 99 13.15 -4.56 8.76
N CYS A 100 12.61 -5.18 7.71
CA CYS A 100 11.22 -5.00 7.34
C CYS A 100 10.34 -5.92 8.19
N SER A 101 9.28 -5.37 8.77
CA SER A 101 8.21 -6.14 9.39
C SER A 101 6.88 -5.88 8.68
N GLY A 102 6.05 -6.90 8.78
CA GLY A 102 4.83 -7.07 8.00
C GLY A 102 5.03 -8.10 6.89
N ALA A 103 4.03 -8.98 6.73
CA ALA A 103 3.76 -9.66 5.47
C ALA A 103 2.28 -9.44 5.13
N PRO A 104 1.92 -9.19 3.85
CA PRO A 104 0.53 -9.19 3.45
C PRO A 104 -0.09 -10.55 3.80
N ASP A 105 -1.18 -10.54 4.56
CA ASP A 105 -1.83 -11.77 5.05
C ASP A 105 -2.08 -12.76 3.89
N ARG A 106 -1.95 -14.06 4.19
CA ARG A 106 -1.74 -15.11 3.18
C ARG A 106 -3.02 -15.55 2.48
#